data_AF-A0A7V3KND1-F1
#
_entry.id   AF-A0A7V3KND1-F1
#
_cell.length_a   1.000
_cell.length_b   1.000
_cell.length_c   1.000
_cell.angle_alpha   90.00
_cell.angle_beta   90.00
_cell.angle_gamma   90.00
#
_symmetry.space_group_name_H-M   'P 1'
#
loop_
_entity.id
_entity.type
_entity.pdbx_description
1 polymer ?
#
loop_
_entity_poly.entity_id
_entity_poly.type
_entity_poly.pdbx_seq_one_letter_code
_entity_poly.pdbx_strand_id
1 'polypeptide(L)'
;MKLIIKRDQEAKTGLLGGHKGMRFILSYRVELTPEEQALVTKYRMEYYILTFKTDKNGNKIAFHTIGSLMRGGTDTVDDVTILLNNEETLKNACQNFKTLLEVMATFGGEEVYEF
;
A
#
# COMPACT_ATOMS: atom_id res chain seq x y z
N MET A 1 11.33 3.83 -5.69
CA MET A 1 10.24 2.95 -5.26
C MET A 1 9.05 3.34 -6.10
N LYS A 2 8.36 2.36 -6.67
CA LYS A 2 7.19 2.59 -7.52
C LYS A 2 6.01 1.85 -6.92
N LEU A 3 4.96 2.58 -6.56
CA LEU A 3 3.65 2.00 -6.28
C LEU A 3 2.92 1.83 -7.61
N ILE A 4 2.48 0.61 -7.92
CA ILE A 4 1.73 0.28 -9.12
C ILE A 4 0.32 -0.09 -8.68
N ILE A 5 -0.66 0.63 -9.21
CA ILE A 5 -2.08 0.43 -8.91
C ILE A 5 -2.82 0.12 -10.20
N LYS A 6 -3.73 -0.86 -10.14
CA LYS A 6 -4.72 -1.15 -11.16
C LYS A 6 -6.11 -1.14 -10.52
N ARG A 7 -7.02 -0.35 -11.07
CA ARG A 7 -8.45 -0.38 -10.75
C ARG A 7 -9.17 -1.27 -11.75
N ASP A 8 -10.09 -2.08 -11.28
CA ASP A 8 -10.95 -2.93 -12.08
C ASP A 8 -12.37 -2.97 -11.49
N GLN A 9 -13.32 -3.52 -12.23
CA GLN A 9 -14.69 -3.67 -11.74
C GLN A 9 -15.37 -4.90 -12.35
N GLU A 10 -16.21 -5.56 -11.57
CA GLU A 10 -17.04 -6.67 -12.03
C GLU A 10 -18.51 -6.44 -11.65
N ALA A 11 -19.41 -6.86 -12.54
CA ALA A 11 -20.83 -6.82 -12.25
C ALA A 11 -21.18 -7.91 -11.24
N LYS A 12 -21.96 -7.56 -10.23
CA LYS A 12 -22.58 -8.54 -9.34
C LYS A 12 -23.83 -9.09 -10.00
N THR A 13 -23.84 -10.38 -10.29
CA THR A 13 -25.02 -11.06 -10.83
C THR A 13 -25.75 -11.85 -9.75
N GLY A 14 -27.08 -11.71 -9.69
CA GLY A 14 -27.93 -12.56 -8.86
C GLY A 14 -28.10 -13.98 -9.43
N LEU A 15 -28.69 -14.88 -8.63
CA LEU A 15 -28.94 -16.29 -8.98
C LEU A 15 -29.81 -16.49 -10.25
N LEU A 16 -30.48 -15.42 -10.72
CA LEU A 16 -31.31 -15.39 -11.93
C LEU A 16 -30.82 -14.36 -12.97
N GLY A 17 -29.53 -14.00 -12.95
CA GLY A 17 -28.93 -13.09 -13.94
C GLY A 17 -29.25 -11.60 -13.77
N GLY A 18 -30.04 -11.22 -12.76
CA GLY A 18 -30.34 -9.81 -12.46
C GLY A 18 -29.11 -9.04 -11.95
N HIS A 19 -28.93 -7.79 -12.41
CA HIS A 19 -27.86 -6.89 -11.99
C HIS A 19 -28.05 -6.46 -10.52
N LYS A 20 -27.10 -6.79 -9.65
CA LYS A 20 -27.09 -6.46 -8.21
C LYS A 20 -26.09 -5.36 -7.84
N GLY A 21 -25.66 -4.58 -8.83
CA GLY A 21 -24.67 -3.52 -8.68
C GLY A 21 -23.28 -3.97 -9.13
N MET A 22 -22.28 -3.19 -8.74
CA MET A 22 -20.88 -3.39 -9.09
C MET A 22 -20.07 -3.81 -7.88
N ARG A 23 -18.94 -4.45 -8.16
CA ARG A 23 -17.84 -4.66 -7.22
C ARG A 23 -16.60 -4.04 -7.83
N PHE A 24 -15.85 -3.34 -7.02
CA PHE A 24 -14.66 -2.61 -7.42
C PHE A 24 -13.44 -3.32 -6.86
N ILE A 25 -12.41 -3.43 -7.68
CA ILE A 25 -11.20 -4.19 -7.38
C ILE A 25 -10.01 -3.24 -7.49
N LEU A 26 -9.21 -3.16 -6.43
CA LEU A 26 -7.97 -2.40 -6.38
C LEU A 26 -6.80 -3.37 -6.24
N SER A 27 -6.07 -3.61 -7.33
CA SER A 27 -4.82 -4.36 -7.28
C SER A 27 -3.65 -3.41 -7.09
N TYR A 28 -2.71 -3.76 -6.22
CA TYR A 28 -1.54 -2.95 -5.92
C TYR A 28 -0.29 -3.81 -5.78
N ARG A 29 0.87 -3.25 -6.14
CA ARG A 29 2.18 -3.79 -5.77
C ARG A 29 3.22 -2.68 -5.69
N VAL A 30 4.31 -2.95 -4.99
CA VAL A 30 5.47 -2.06 -4.93
C VAL A 30 6.67 -2.72 -5.61
N GLU A 31 7.34 -1.96 -6.47
CA GLU A 31 8.62 -2.32 -7.05
C GLU A 31 9.71 -1.40 -6.48
N LEU A 32 10.77 -2.02 -5.94
CA LEU A 32 11.93 -1.33 -5.38
C LEU A 32 13.07 -1.32 -6.41
N THR A 33 13.89 -0.26 -6.41
CA THR A 33 15.19 -0.33 -7.09
C THR A 33 16.14 -1.24 -6.31
N PRO A 34 17.25 -1.72 -6.90
CA PRO A 34 18.24 -2.52 -6.18
C PRO A 34 18.78 -1.84 -4.91
N GLU A 35 18.98 -0.52 -4.95
CA GLU A 35 19.48 0.27 -3.82
C GLU A 35 18.44 0.32 -2.69
N GLU A 36 17.18 0.53 -3.03
CA GLU A 36 16.08 0.52 -2.06
C GLU A 36 15.86 -0.86 -1.46
N GLN A 37 15.96 -1.90 -2.27
CA GLN A 37 15.90 -3.29 -1.80
C GLN A 37 17.02 -3.58 -0.81
N ALA A 38 18.24 -3.10 -1.08
CA ALA A 38 19.37 -3.26 -0.18
C ALA A 38 19.12 -2.56 1.16
N LEU A 39 18.52 -1.36 1.17
CA LEU A 39 18.14 -0.66 2.40
C LEU A 39 17.07 -1.43 3.17
N VAL A 40 16.01 -1.90 2.50
CA VAL A 40 14.97 -2.71 3.14
C VAL A 40 15.56 -3.94 3.82
N THR A 41 16.46 -4.65 3.14
CA THR A 41 17.13 -5.83 3.70
C THR A 41 18.09 -5.46 4.85
N LYS A 42 18.91 -4.42 4.69
CA LYS A 42 19.87 -3.97 5.71
C LYS A 42 19.18 -3.60 7.03
N TYR A 43 18.05 -2.89 6.95
CA TYR A 43 17.31 -2.40 8.10
C TYR A 43 16.15 -3.32 8.54
N ARG A 44 15.98 -4.49 7.90
CA ARG A 44 14.88 -5.45 8.16
C ARG A 44 13.49 -4.82 8.09
N MET A 45 13.29 -3.98 7.08
CA MET A 45 12.08 -3.17 6.96
C MET A 45 10.91 -3.93 6.34
N GLU A 46 11.05 -5.20 5.95
CA GLU A 46 9.99 -6.01 5.33
C GLU A 46 8.69 -6.08 6.14
N TYR A 47 8.81 -5.97 7.47
CA TYR A 47 7.69 -5.97 8.42
C TYR A 47 7.18 -4.57 8.79
N TYR A 48 7.79 -3.51 8.24
CA TYR A 48 7.34 -2.15 8.49
C TYR A 48 5.89 -1.97 8.04
N ILE A 49 5.04 -1.56 8.98
CA ILE A 49 3.61 -1.41 8.77
C ILE A 49 3.36 -0.09 8.04
N LEU A 50 2.71 -0.16 6.88
CA LEU A 50 2.34 0.98 6.05
C LEU A 50 0.95 1.51 6.40
N THR A 51 -0.01 0.60 6.58
CA THR A 51 -1.39 0.98 6.87
C THR A 51 -2.00 0.06 7.92
N PHE A 52 -3.07 0.53 8.51
CA PHE A 52 -3.85 -0.21 9.49
C PHE A 52 -5.32 -0.25 9.06
N LYS A 53 -6.03 -1.25 9.54
CA LYS A 53 -7.48 -1.33 9.47
C LYS A 53 -8.06 -1.54 10.86
N THR A 54 -9.34 -1.25 11.02
CA THR A 54 -10.07 -1.52 12.26
C THR A 54 -10.75 -2.88 12.14
N ASP A 55 -10.57 -3.76 13.12
CA ASP A 55 -11.28 -5.02 13.18
C ASP A 55 -12.75 -4.84 13.65
N LYS A 56 -13.51 -5.94 13.65
CA LYS A 56 -14.92 -5.94 14.10
C LYS A 56 -15.13 -5.52 15.57
N ASN A 57 -14.07 -5.55 16.37
CA ASN A 57 -14.09 -5.19 17.79
C ASN A 57 -13.57 -3.76 18.03
N GLY A 58 -13.22 -3.01 16.97
CA GLY A 58 -12.68 -1.65 17.07
C GLY A 58 -11.17 -1.59 17.24
N ASN A 59 -10.45 -2.72 17.21
CA ASN A 59 -8.99 -2.71 17.37
C ASN A 59 -8.29 -2.33 16.08
N LYS A 60 -7.24 -1.52 16.19
CA LYS A 60 -6.36 -1.19 15.07
C LYS A 60 -5.41 -2.36 14.82
N ILE A 61 -5.52 -2.99 13.65
CA ILE A 61 -4.68 -4.10 13.22
C ILE A 61 -3.85 -3.70 12.01
N ALA A 62 -2.61 -4.19 11.95
CA ALA A 62 -1.74 -3.99 10.80
C ALA A 62 -2.44 -4.56 9.56
N PHE A 63 -2.54 -3.76 8.49
CA PHE A 63 -3.17 -4.19 7.26
C PHE A 63 -2.15 -4.46 6.16
N HIS A 64 -1.24 -3.52 5.95
CA HIS A 64 -0.19 -3.63 4.94
C HIS A 64 1.19 -3.46 5.57
N THR A 65 2.14 -4.29 5.13
CA THR A 65 3.57 -4.06 5.32
C THR A 65 4.25 -3.81 3.98
N ILE A 66 5.48 -3.29 3.96
CA ILE A 66 6.22 -3.17 2.69
C ILE A 66 6.40 -4.54 2.04
N GLY A 67 6.69 -5.59 2.82
CA GLY A 67 6.81 -6.94 2.31
C GLY A 67 5.52 -7.48 1.69
N SER A 68 4.34 -7.13 2.23
CA SER A 68 3.07 -7.50 1.58
C SER A 68 2.86 -6.74 0.28
N LEU A 69 3.20 -5.46 0.21
CA LEU A 69 3.07 -4.69 -1.03
C LEU A 69 4.06 -5.14 -2.11
N MET A 70 5.27 -5.58 -1.75
CA MET A 70 6.23 -6.16 -2.71
C MET A 70 5.71 -7.46 -3.34
N ARG A 71 4.99 -8.28 -2.58
CA ARG A 71 4.30 -9.48 -3.13
C ARG A 71 3.08 -9.13 -3.98
N GLY A 72 2.55 -7.93 -3.79
CA GLY A 72 1.29 -7.48 -4.37
C GLY A 72 0.07 -7.95 -3.58
N GLY A 73 -1.04 -7.26 -3.78
CA GLY A 73 -2.32 -7.56 -3.14
C GLY A 73 -3.49 -7.03 -3.94
N THR A 74 -4.69 -7.42 -3.51
CA THR A 74 -5.94 -7.01 -4.14
C THR A 74 -6.99 -6.76 -3.06
N ASP A 75 -7.56 -5.56 -3.07
CA ASP A 75 -8.73 -5.22 -2.27
C ASP A 75 -9.97 -5.29 -3.16
N THR A 76 -11.05 -5.83 -2.61
CA THR A 76 -12.34 -5.94 -3.29
C THR A 76 -13.40 -5.30 -2.42
N VAL A 77 -14.08 -4.28 -2.95
CA VAL A 77 -15.05 -3.47 -2.23
C VAL A 77 -16.30 -3.23 -3.06
N ASP A 78 -17.39 -2.93 -2.38
CA ASP A 78 -18.70 -2.75 -3.01
C ASP A 78 -19.05 -1.27 -3.27
N ASP A 79 -18.19 -0.36 -2.80
CA ASP A 79 -18.35 1.08 -2.91
C ASP A 79 -17.06 1.69 -3.49
N VAL A 80 -17.21 2.46 -4.57
CA VAL A 80 -16.10 3.13 -5.25
C VAL A 80 -15.42 4.16 -4.37
N THR A 81 -16.14 4.79 -3.44
CA THR A 81 -15.57 5.77 -2.50
C THR A 81 -14.60 5.10 -1.53
N ILE A 82 -14.91 3.87 -1.09
CA ILE A 82 -14.00 3.05 -0.28
C ILE A 82 -12.77 2.68 -1.10
N LEU A 83 -12.93 2.31 -2.38
CA LEU A 83 -11.79 2.02 -3.26
C LEU A 83 -10.85 3.22 -3.36
N LEU A 84 -11.39 4.42 -3.60
CA LEU A 84 -10.60 5.64 -3.73
C LEU A 84 -9.88 6.00 -2.42
N ASN A 85 -10.56 5.83 -1.28
CA ASN A 85 -9.95 6.06 0.04
C ASN A 85 -8.82 5.05 0.33
N ASN A 86 -9.00 3.76 0.00
CA ASN A 86 -7.94 2.76 0.14
C ASN A 86 -6.73 3.11 -0.73
N GLU A 87 -6.97 3.55 -1.95
CA GLU A 87 -5.91 3.96 -2.86
C GLU A 87 -5.13 5.18 -2.35
N GLU A 88 -5.82 6.22 -1.89
CA GLU A 88 -5.18 7.41 -1.32
C GLU A 88 -4.36 7.04 -0.08
N THR A 89 -4.91 6.17 0.79
CA THR A 89 -4.19 5.64 1.96
C THR A 89 -2.90 4.93 1.55
N LEU A 90 -2.94 4.07 0.51
CA LEU A 90 -1.77 3.38 -0.01
C LEU A 90 -0.73 4.35 -0.60
N LYS A 91 -1.18 5.35 -1.36
CA LYS A 91 -0.31 6.38 -1.93
C LYS A 91 0.44 7.15 -0.84
N ASN A 92 -0.29 7.64 0.16
CA ASN A 92 0.29 8.40 1.26
C ASN A 92 1.26 7.56 2.08
N ALA A 93 0.90 6.30 2.39
CA ALA A 93 1.79 5.39 3.10
C ALA A 93 3.08 5.08 2.32
N CYS A 94 2.97 4.86 1.00
CA CYS A 94 4.12 4.64 0.14
C CYS A 94 5.01 5.89 0.02
N GLN A 95 4.41 7.08 -0.08
CA GLN A 95 5.17 8.33 -0.10
C GLN A 95 6.00 8.51 1.18
N ASN A 96 5.39 8.28 2.34
CA ASN A 96 6.08 8.35 3.63
C ASN A 96 7.21 7.31 3.74
N PHE A 97 6.97 6.09 3.26
CA PHE A 97 8.01 5.07 3.25
C PHE A 97 9.15 5.39 2.28
N LYS A 98 8.87 6.03 1.14
CA LYS A 98 9.92 6.51 0.23
C LYS A 98 10.82 7.53 0.90
N THR A 99 10.26 8.50 1.61
CA THR A 99 11.03 9.47 2.39
C THR A 99 11.88 8.78 3.46
N LEU A 100 11.33 7.75 4.13
CA LEU A 100 12.10 6.96 5.09
C LEU A 100 13.30 6.25 4.44
N LEU A 101 13.13 5.67 3.23
CA LEU A 101 14.22 5.07 2.47
C LEU A 101 15.29 6.11 2.10
N GLU A 102 14.89 7.32 1.72
CA GLU A 102 15.82 8.40 1.41
C GLU A 102 16.66 8.78 2.63
N VAL A 103 16.04 8.94 3.80
CA VAL A 103 16.75 9.19 5.07
C VAL A 103 17.69 8.03 5.42
N MET A 104 17.23 6.77 5.27
CA MET A 104 18.08 5.60 5.52
C MET A 104 19.31 5.55 4.60
N ALA A 105 19.22 6.13 3.40
CA ALA A 105 20.33 6.22 2.46
C ALA A 105 21.38 7.25 2.88
N THR A 106 21.03 8.25 3.71
CA THR A 106 21.98 9.28 4.17
C THR A 106 22.78 8.86 5.40
N PHE A 107 22.32 7.83 6.13
CA PHE A 107 23.00 7.37 7.34
C PHE A 107 24.44 6.90 7.08
N GLY A 108 25.39 7.58 7.72
CA GLY A 108 26.84 7.40 7.53
C GLY A 108 27.51 8.57 6.79
N GLY A 109 26.71 9.51 6.26
CA GLY A 109 27.18 10.80 5.74
C GLY A 109 26.93 11.95 6.72
N GLU A 110 27.20 13.16 6.25
CA GLU A 110 26.93 14.42 6.95
C GLU A 110 25.88 15.21 6.16
N GLU A 111 24.92 15.80 6.86
CA GLU A 111 23.94 16.73 6.30
C GLU A 111 24.20 18.13 6.87
N VAL A 112 24.42 19.11 5.99
CA VAL A 112 24.69 20.50 6.38
C VAL A 112 23.46 21.34 6.11
N TYR A 113 23.01 22.08 7.12
CA TYR A 113 21.90 23.03 7.03
C TYR A 113 22.41 24.42 7.41
N GLU A 114 22.24 25.40 6.52
CA GLU A 114 22.55 26.81 6.76
C GLU A 114 21.24 27.58 6.98
N PHE A 115 21.23 28.47 7.97
CA PHE A 115 20.07 29.27 8.37
C PHE A 115 20.37 30.76 8.29
#